data_AF-A0A914GAQ4-F1
#
_entry.id   AF-A0A914GAQ4-F1
#
_cell.length_a   1.000
_cell.length_b   1.000
_cell.length_c   1.000
_cell.angle_alpha   90.00
_cell.angle_beta   90.00
_cell.angle_gamma   90.00
#
_symmetry.space_group_name_H-M   'P 1'
#
loop_
_entity.id
_entity.type
_entity.pdbx_description
1 polymer ?
#
loop_
_entity_poly.entity_id
_entity_poly.type
_entity_poly.pdbx_seq_one_letter_code
_entity_poly.pdbx_strand_id
1 'polypeptide(L)'
;KNPKRDKRRLGSALKRKNFEGRKVVVNEIEKVLGEESGDEEEDEKLKDEKEKAKKILEAVLQNVLPKLQDTIKPNHKLLGHKKSHVGKYFTEDEDLKRVPLALATVKLLQKLPEWVLNRHLHNVVVTLITLLLSRSSEVRQSARKTMQQVIQGLGVKHLPFFIKEMKQTLTRGFQVHVMIYTIHFMIQSMEAQLKTGDLDSCLDVIVDVCKQEQFSDTTEEKELSTAVSEAKANKTGETYQFLGKFVSYGTLMKVVNPMKDIFESKPNATTMK
;
A
#
# COMPACT_ATOMS: atom_id res chain seq x y z
N LYS A 1 35.23 -18.27 8.65
CA LYS A 1 34.30 -18.05 7.51
C LYS A 1 34.85 -16.91 6.65
N ASN A 2 35.11 -17.13 5.36
CA ASN A 2 35.88 -16.19 4.51
C ASN A 2 34.94 -15.16 3.82
N PRO A 3 34.90 -13.89 4.27
CA PRO A 3 33.91 -12.89 3.83
C PRO A 3 34.00 -12.53 2.34
N LYS A 4 35.16 -12.76 1.69
CA LYS A 4 35.32 -12.56 0.24
C LYS A 4 34.58 -13.62 -0.58
N ARG A 5 34.44 -14.85 -0.06
CA ARG A 5 33.76 -15.97 -0.75
C ARG A 5 32.24 -15.82 -0.69
N ASP A 6 31.70 -15.31 0.43
CA ASP A 6 30.27 -15.02 0.60
C ASP A 6 29.80 -13.84 -0.26
N LYS A 7 30.60 -12.78 -0.40
CA LYS A 7 30.26 -11.65 -1.31
C LYS A 7 30.18 -12.05 -2.78
N ARG A 8 31.08 -12.93 -3.25
CA ARG A 8 31.04 -13.48 -4.63
C ARG A 8 29.84 -14.41 -4.86
N ARG A 9 29.43 -15.17 -3.85
CA ARG A 9 28.23 -16.02 -3.88
C ARG A 9 26.93 -15.20 -3.90
N LEU A 10 26.84 -14.14 -3.10
CA LEU A 10 25.71 -13.21 -3.18
C LEU A 10 25.64 -12.51 -4.54
N GLY A 11 26.77 -12.02 -5.05
CA GLY A 11 26.83 -11.35 -6.36
C GLY A 11 26.38 -12.26 -7.52
N SER A 12 26.76 -13.54 -7.50
CA SER A 12 26.32 -14.52 -8.50
C SER A 12 24.84 -14.92 -8.34
N ALA A 13 24.33 -15.01 -7.10
CA ALA A 13 22.91 -15.26 -6.84
C ALA A 13 22.00 -14.09 -7.27
N LEU A 14 22.41 -12.85 -7.02
CA LEU A 14 21.70 -11.65 -7.51
C LEU A 14 21.71 -11.56 -9.04
N LYS A 15 22.84 -11.90 -9.69
CA LYS A 15 22.95 -11.92 -11.15
C LYS A 15 22.03 -12.97 -11.79
N ARG A 16 21.91 -14.15 -11.16
CA ARG A 16 20.98 -15.21 -11.58
C ARG A 16 19.51 -14.82 -11.39
N LYS A 17 19.14 -14.29 -10.22
CA LYS A 17 17.77 -13.77 -9.97
C LYS A 17 17.37 -12.67 -10.95
N ASN A 18 18.30 -11.74 -11.26
CA ASN A 18 18.05 -10.71 -12.27
C ASN A 18 17.89 -11.29 -13.68
N PHE A 19 18.65 -12.33 -14.03
CA PHE A 19 18.55 -13.00 -15.33
C PHE A 19 17.25 -13.80 -15.49
N GLU A 20 16.82 -14.54 -14.45
CA GLU A 20 15.52 -15.21 -14.40
C GLU A 20 14.36 -14.22 -14.44
N GLY A 21 14.44 -13.13 -13.66
CA GLY A 21 13.47 -12.03 -13.74
C GLY A 21 13.38 -11.44 -15.15
N ARG A 22 14.52 -11.30 -15.85
CA ARG A 22 14.60 -10.81 -17.22
C ARG A 22 13.92 -11.77 -18.21
N LYS A 23 14.16 -13.08 -18.12
CA LYS A 23 13.51 -14.10 -18.97
C LYS A 23 12.00 -14.15 -18.75
N VAL A 24 11.54 -14.09 -17.49
CA VAL A 24 10.10 -14.08 -17.18
C VAL A 24 9.44 -12.83 -17.76
N VAL A 25 10.08 -11.66 -17.64
CA VAL A 25 9.57 -10.41 -18.20
C VAL A 25 9.49 -10.47 -19.72
N VAL A 26 10.52 -10.97 -20.41
CA VAL A 26 10.52 -11.09 -21.88
C VAL A 26 9.46 -12.07 -22.38
N ASN A 27 9.31 -13.24 -21.73
CA ASN A 27 8.27 -14.21 -22.08
C ASN A 27 6.85 -13.66 -21.87
N GLU A 28 6.61 -12.90 -20.81
CA GLU A 28 5.29 -12.31 -20.54
C GLU A 28 4.96 -11.16 -21.52
N ILE A 29 5.97 -10.38 -21.93
CA ILE A 29 5.82 -9.36 -22.99
C ILE A 29 5.45 -10.03 -24.32
N GLU A 30 6.11 -11.15 -24.65
CA GLU A 30 5.81 -11.92 -25.87
C GLU A 30 4.42 -12.52 -25.85
N LYS A 31 3.96 -12.99 -24.69
CA LYS A 31 2.61 -13.52 -24.53
C LYS A 31 1.53 -12.45 -24.70
N VAL A 32 1.72 -11.28 -24.08
CA VAL A 32 0.72 -10.19 -24.08
C VAL A 32 0.62 -9.49 -25.44
N LEU A 33 1.72 -9.41 -26.19
CA LEU A 33 1.71 -8.85 -27.55
C LEU A 33 1.41 -9.90 -28.63
N GLY A 34 1.39 -11.20 -28.28
CA GLY A 34 1.11 -12.31 -29.19
C GLY A 34 -0.33 -12.84 -29.15
N GLU A 35 -1.12 -12.51 -28.12
CA GLU A 35 -2.48 -13.05 -27.94
C GLU A 35 -3.61 -12.28 -28.66
N GLU A 36 -3.31 -11.23 -29.45
CA GLU A 36 -4.28 -10.66 -30.42
C GLU A 36 -3.94 -11.15 -31.83
N SER A 37 -4.18 -12.43 -32.10
CA SER A 37 -4.18 -12.99 -33.46
C SER A 37 -5.57 -13.48 -33.82
N GLY A 38 -6.30 -12.58 -34.46
CA GLY A 38 -7.59 -12.82 -35.09
C GLY A 38 -7.90 -11.66 -36.02
N ASP A 39 -7.02 -11.43 -36.99
CA ASP A 39 -7.35 -11.16 -38.39
C ASP A 39 -6.07 -10.79 -39.17
N GLU A 40 -5.82 -11.55 -40.22
CA GLU A 40 -4.67 -11.47 -41.11
C GLU A 40 -4.84 -10.26 -42.03
N GLU A 41 -4.17 -9.14 -41.70
CA GLU A 41 -3.59 -8.12 -42.61
C GLU A 41 -3.05 -6.95 -41.77
N GLU A 42 -2.02 -7.19 -40.96
CA GLU A 42 -1.34 -6.10 -40.24
C GLU A 42 -0.34 -5.37 -41.17
N ASP A 43 -0.67 -4.13 -41.51
CA ASP A 43 0.18 -3.11 -42.14
C ASP A 43 1.63 -3.17 -41.63
N GLU A 44 2.64 -3.21 -42.53
CA GLU A 44 4.08 -3.26 -42.15
C GLU A 44 4.47 -2.15 -41.16
N LYS A 45 3.83 -0.98 -41.26
CA LYS A 45 4.04 0.14 -40.34
C LYS A 45 3.58 -0.16 -38.92
N LEU A 46 2.47 -0.90 -38.76
CA LEU A 46 1.90 -1.25 -37.45
C LEU A 46 2.81 -2.25 -36.72
N LYS A 47 3.42 -3.18 -37.46
CA LYS A 47 4.42 -4.13 -36.93
C LYS A 47 5.68 -3.42 -36.43
N ASP A 48 6.18 -2.46 -37.20
CA ASP A 48 7.39 -1.70 -36.87
C ASP A 48 7.18 -0.80 -35.64
N GLU A 49 5.97 -0.26 -35.44
CA GLU A 49 5.56 0.47 -34.23
C GLU A 49 5.43 -0.45 -33.01
N LYS A 50 4.81 -1.63 -33.15
CA LYS A 50 4.71 -2.64 -32.08
C LYS A 50 6.09 -3.11 -31.63
N GLU A 51 7.05 -3.29 -32.55
CA GLU A 51 8.40 -3.72 -32.19
C GLU A 51 9.20 -2.61 -31.49
N LYS A 52 9.04 -1.34 -31.91
CA LYS A 52 9.62 -0.20 -31.19
C LYS A 52 9.03 -0.05 -29.79
N ALA A 53 7.71 -0.24 -29.63
CA ALA A 53 7.05 -0.24 -28.32
C ALA A 53 7.57 -1.35 -27.41
N LYS A 54 7.78 -2.57 -27.94
CA LYS A 54 8.38 -3.70 -27.22
C LYS A 54 9.79 -3.36 -26.70
N LYS A 55 10.65 -2.78 -27.56
CA LYS A 55 12.01 -2.36 -27.19
C LYS A 55 12.01 -1.29 -26.09
N ILE A 56 11.10 -0.33 -26.15
CA ILE A 56 10.94 0.70 -25.11
C ILE A 56 10.46 0.07 -23.79
N LEU A 57 9.46 -0.82 -23.84
CA LEU A 57 8.94 -1.50 -22.67
C LEU A 57 10.02 -2.34 -21.98
N GLU A 58 10.82 -3.10 -22.73
CA GLU A 58 11.95 -3.85 -22.19
C GLU A 58 12.99 -2.94 -21.53
N ALA A 59 13.33 -1.82 -22.17
CA ALA A 59 14.29 -0.87 -21.60
C ALA A 59 13.79 -0.26 -20.28
N VAL A 60 12.50 0.09 -20.21
CA VAL A 60 11.88 0.61 -18.98
C VAL A 60 11.90 -0.43 -17.87
N LEU A 61 11.48 -1.66 -18.16
CA LEU A 61 11.40 -2.75 -17.17
C LEU A 61 12.76 -3.20 -16.67
N GLN A 62 13.79 -3.15 -17.51
CA GLN A 62 15.12 -3.67 -17.16
C GLN A 62 16.04 -2.61 -16.56
N ASN A 63 15.88 -1.33 -16.94
CA ASN A 63 16.82 -0.29 -16.54
C ASN A 63 16.19 0.77 -15.63
N VAL A 64 14.96 1.19 -15.91
CA VAL A 64 14.34 2.34 -15.22
C VAL A 64 13.62 1.86 -13.96
N LEU A 65 12.73 0.88 -14.10
CA LEU A 65 11.90 0.39 -13.00
C LEU A 65 12.71 -0.21 -11.85
N PRO A 66 13.76 -1.02 -12.07
CA PRO A 66 14.56 -1.56 -10.96
C PRO A 66 15.32 -0.47 -10.21
N LYS A 67 15.87 0.54 -10.93
CA LYS A 67 16.56 1.68 -10.31
C LYS A 67 15.61 2.54 -9.49
N LEU A 68 14.42 2.82 -10.00
CA LEU A 68 13.38 3.52 -9.26
C LEU A 68 12.98 2.73 -8.00
N GLN A 69 12.69 1.44 -8.15
CA GLN A 69 12.33 0.58 -7.02
C GLN A 69 13.45 0.48 -5.99
N ASP A 70 14.71 0.40 -6.39
CA ASP A 70 15.84 0.35 -5.46
C ASP A 70 16.10 1.69 -4.77
N THR A 71 15.76 2.82 -5.41
CA THR A 71 15.85 4.16 -4.80
C THR A 71 14.73 4.40 -3.79
N ILE A 72 13.56 3.81 -4.05
CA ILE A 72 12.37 3.92 -3.21
C ILE A 72 12.43 2.95 -2.03
N LYS A 73 13.00 1.75 -2.22
CA LYS A 73 13.12 0.73 -1.17
C LYS A 73 13.87 1.29 0.05
N PRO A 74 13.33 1.13 1.26
CA PRO A 74 14.09 1.40 2.46
C PRO A 74 15.28 0.41 2.54
N ASN A 75 16.49 0.94 2.73
CA ASN A 75 17.70 0.12 2.82
C ASN A 75 17.57 -0.91 3.96
N HIS A 76 17.52 -2.19 3.60
CA HIS A 76 17.13 -3.32 4.45
C HIS A 76 18.17 -3.76 5.51
N LYS A 77 19.06 -2.86 5.96
CA LYS A 77 19.99 -3.13 7.08
C LYS A 77 19.28 -3.22 8.44
N LEU A 78 17.96 -3.11 8.49
CA LEU A 78 17.17 -3.00 9.73
C LEU A 78 16.52 -4.31 10.21
N LEU A 79 16.55 -5.39 9.42
CA LEU A 79 15.86 -6.64 9.79
C LEU A 79 16.81 -7.79 10.18
N GLY A 80 18.13 -7.58 10.15
CA GLY A 80 19.12 -8.60 10.47
C GLY A 80 20.19 -8.11 11.44
N HIS A 81 20.00 -8.42 12.72
CA HIS A 81 20.99 -8.37 13.80
C HIS A 81 21.64 -7.01 14.12
N LYS A 82 21.13 -6.33 15.16
CA LYS A 82 21.76 -6.31 16.50
C LYS A 82 20.98 -5.39 17.44
N LYS A 83 20.81 -5.90 18.65
CA LYS A 83 20.28 -5.23 19.84
C LYS A 83 21.12 -3.95 20.12
N SER A 84 20.63 -2.78 19.74
CA SER A 84 21.04 -1.50 20.30
C SER A 84 20.09 -0.40 19.82
N HIS A 85 19.35 0.17 20.76
CA HIS A 85 18.71 1.49 20.72
C HIS A 85 17.92 1.90 19.45
N VAL A 86 16.60 1.89 19.61
CA VAL A 86 15.71 3.04 19.40
C VAL A 86 16.27 4.15 18.49
N GLY A 87 15.66 4.32 17.31
CA GLY A 87 15.68 5.62 16.61
C GLY A 87 16.67 5.80 15.46
N LYS A 88 16.56 4.99 14.39
CA LYS A 88 16.97 5.44 13.05
C LYS A 88 15.85 5.21 12.04
N TYR A 89 14.77 5.96 12.24
CA TYR A 89 13.98 6.44 11.10
C TYR A 89 14.92 7.27 10.21
N PHE A 90 14.67 7.33 8.91
CA PHE A 90 15.50 8.11 7.99
C PHE A 90 15.50 9.59 8.41
N THR A 91 16.50 10.35 7.94
CA THR A 91 16.41 11.81 8.00
C THR A 91 15.15 12.23 7.28
N GLU A 92 14.34 13.09 7.88
CA GLU A 92 13.02 13.51 7.35
C GLU A 92 13.13 13.92 5.88
N ASP A 93 14.21 14.59 5.50
CA ASP A 93 14.54 15.00 4.12
C ASP A 93 14.61 13.84 3.12
N GLU A 94 15.14 12.68 3.51
CA GLU A 94 15.28 11.53 2.60
C GLU A 94 13.93 10.82 2.40
N ASP A 95 13.12 10.74 3.46
CA ASP A 95 11.76 10.21 3.35
C ASP A 95 10.86 11.15 2.54
N LEU A 96 10.99 12.47 2.74
CA LEU A 96 10.28 13.46 1.94
C LEU A 96 10.65 13.39 0.45
N LYS A 97 11.91 13.10 0.09
CA LYS A 97 12.31 12.87 -1.31
C LYS A 97 11.78 11.55 -1.88
N ARG A 98 11.53 10.54 -1.06
CA ARG A 98 10.99 9.23 -1.51
C ARG A 98 9.52 9.29 -1.86
N VAL A 99 8.74 10.12 -1.19
CA VAL A 99 7.31 10.28 -1.49
C VAL A 99 7.05 10.65 -2.97
N PRO A 100 7.67 11.69 -3.56
CA PRO A 100 7.47 12.01 -4.97
C PRO A 100 8.05 10.95 -5.92
N LEU A 101 9.09 10.21 -5.51
CA LEU A 101 9.62 9.08 -6.29
C LEU A 101 8.62 7.91 -6.35
N ALA A 102 7.98 7.60 -5.23
CA ALA A 102 6.92 6.59 -5.16
C ALA A 102 5.74 6.99 -6.06
N LEU A 103 5.33 8.27 -6.02
CA LEU A 103 4.30 8.80 -6.92
C LEU A 103 4.70 8.67 -8.41
N ALA A 104 5.91 9.08 -8.76
CA ALA A 104 6.42 8.99 -10.12
C ALA A 104 6.46 7.54 -10.62
N THR A 105 6.80 6.60 -9.73
CA THR A 105 6.82 5.18 -10.06
C THR A 105 5.41 4.64 -10.32
N VAL A 106 4.41 5.01 -9.51
CA VAL A 106 3.03 4.61 -9.82
C VAL A 106 2.55 5.22 -11.13
N LYS A 107 2.82 6.52 -11.36
CA LYS A 107 2.42 7.17 -12.63
C LYS A 107 3.06 6.51 -13.84
N LEU A 108 4.32 6.05 -13.72
CA LEU A 108 4.97 5.25 -14.74
C LEU A 108 4.27 3.89 -14.90
N LEU A 109 4.02 3.17 -13.81
CA LEU A 109 3.35 1.87 -13.84
C LEU A 109 1.94 1.93 -14.45
N GLN A 110 1.20 3.03 -14.24
CA GLN A 110 -0.12 3.29 -14.85
C GLN A 110 -0.06 3.45 -16.38
N LYS A 111 1.11 3.73 -16.94
CA LYS A 111 1.33 3.81 -18.41
C LYS A 111 1.85 2.51 -19.00
N LEU A 112 2.08 1.49 -18.16
CA LEU A 112 2.54 0.17 -18.57
C LEU A 112 1.37 -0.83 -18.60
N PRO A 113 1.53 -1.98 -19.29
CA PRO A 113 0.50 -3.02 -19.31
C PRO A 113 0.08 -3.49 -17.91
N GLU A 114 -1.17 -3.91 -17.76
CA GLU A 114 -1.78 -4.24 -16.45
C GLU A 114 -1.00 -5.33 -15.68
N TRP A 115 -0.42 -6.31 -16.38
CA TRP A 115 0.40 -7.36 -15.75
C TRP A 115 1.69 -6.80 -15.11
N VAL A 116 2.32 -5.79 -15.73
CA VAL A 116 3.48 -5.10 -15.16
C VAL A 116 3.06 -4.31 -13.93
N LEU A 117 1.98 -3.55 -14.07
CA LEU A 117 1.43 -2.75 -12.99
C LEU A 117 1.18 -3.63 -11.77
N ASN A 118 0.42 -4.73 -11.93
CA ASN A 118 0.10 -5.64 -10.83
C ASN A 118 1.35 -6.27 -10.19
N ARG A 119 2.35 -6.64 -10.98
CA ARG A 119 3.61 -7.21 -10.47
C ARG A 119 4.40 -6.24 -9.60
N HIS A 120 4.42 -4.96 -9.95
CA HIS A 120 5.26 -3.96 -9.28
C HIS A 120 4.48 -3.07 -8.30
N LEU A 121 3.13 -3.09 -8.35
CA LEU A 121 2.25 -2.31 -7.49
C LEU A 121 2.46 -2.62 -6.01
N HIS A 122 2.52 -3.90 -5.64
CA HIS A 122 2.70 -4.32 -4.25
C HIS A 122 3.94 -3.68 -3.61
N ASN A 123 5.08 -3.65 -4.32
CA ASN A 123 6.31 -3.02 -3.82
C ASN A 123 6.15 -1.53 -3.54
N VAL A 124 5.38 -0.82 -4.38
CA VAL A 124 5.14 0.61 -4.18
C VAL A 124 4.20 0.85 -3.01
N VAL A 125 3.13 0.06 -2.90
CA VAL A 125 2.17 0.12 -1.79
C VAL A 125 2.84 -0.14 -0.45
N VAL A 126 3.61 -1.21 -0.33
CA VAL A 126 4.39 -1.52 0.89
C VAL A 126 5.33 -0.37 1.24
N THR A 127 5.96 0.27 0.25
CA THR A 127 6.82 1.42 0.52
C THR A 127 6.04 2.61 1.06
N LEU A 128 4.90 2.95 0.46
CA LEU A 128 4.05 4.05 0.93
C LEU A 128 3.52 3.79 2.34
N ILE A 129 3.11 2.56 2.65
CA ILE A 129 2.68 2.16 4.00
C ILE A 129 3.86 2.23 4.99
N THR A 130 5.07 1.86 4.56
CA THR A 130 6.27 1.99 5.39
C THR A 130 6.56 3.46 5.74
N LEU A 131 6.30 4.41 4.84
CA LEU A 131 6.44 5.85 5.14
C LEU A 131 5.42 6.33 6.19
N LEU A 132 4.25 5.68 6.31
CA LEU A 132 3.28 5.96 7.38
C LEU A 132 3.79 5.57 8.77
N LEU A 133 4.80 4.70 8.86
CA LEU A 133 5.46 4.35 10.13
C LEU A 133 6.35 5.48 10.68
N SER A 134 6.63 6.51 9.87
CA SER A 134 7.47 7.63 10.28
C SER A 134 6.86 8.39 11.46
N ARG A 135 7.71 8.84 12.38
CA ARG A 135 7.30 9.71 13.50
C ARG A 135 6.98 11.13 13.04
N SER A 136 7.50 11.55 11.90
CA SER A 136 7.25 12.87 11.31
C SER A 136 5.83 12.96 10.74
N SER A 137 5.05 13.95 11.21
CA SER A 137 3.69 14.17 10.69
C SER A 137 3.71 14.63 9.23
N GLU A 138 4.77 15.32 8.81
CA GLU A 138 4.90 15.82 7.44
C GLU A 138 5.13 14.68 6.44
N VAL A 139 6.01 13.73 6.79
CA VAL A 139 6.24 12.51 6.00
C VAL A 139 4.94 11.72 5.89
N ARG A 140 4.22 11.51 7.00
CA ARG A 140 2.93 10.79 6.98
C ARG A 140 1.89 11.50 6.10
N GLN A 141 1.79 12.83 6.20
CA GLN A 141 0.85 13.60 5.40
C GLN A 141 1.17 13.56 3.91
N SER A 142 2.46 13.67 3.56
CA SER A 142 2.93 13.57 2.18
C SER A 142 2.65 12.18 1.61
N ALA A 143 2.97 11.12 2.36
CA ALA A 143 2.68 9.74 1.97
C ALA A 143 1.18 9.49 1.77
N ARG A 144 0.30 10.00 2.65
CA ARG A 144 -1.16 9.93 2.49
C ARG A 144 -1.65 10.61 1.21
N LYS A 145 -1.18 11.83 0.92
CA LYS A 145 -1.55 12.55 -0.31
C LYS A 145 -1.13 11.77 -1.56
N THR A 146 0.07 11.18 -1.55
CA THR A 146 0.51 10.32 -2.64
C THR A 146 -0.35 9.06 -2.74
N MET A 147 -0.64 8.39 -1.63
CA MET A 147 -1.49 7.21 -1.59
C MET A 147 -2.89 7.50 -2.17
N GLN A 148 -3.48 8.65 -1.84
CA GLN A 148 -4.72 9.14 -2.44
C GLN A 148 -4.61 9.24 -3.98
N GLN A 149 -3.59 9.93 -4.49
CA GLN A 149 -3.40 10.09 -5.94
C GLN A 149 -3.21 8.75 -6.66
N VAL A 150 -2.49 7.83 -6.02
CA VAL A 150 -2.28 6.47 -6.52
C VAL A 150 -3.61 5.73 -6.62
N ILE A 151 -4.39 5.72 -5.55
CA ILE A 151 -5.66 5.00 -5.51
C ILE A 151 -6.69 5.61 -6.47
N GLN A 152 -6.78 6.94 -6.55
CA GLN A 152 -7.65 7.62 -7.51
C GLN A 152 -7.30 7.26 -8.97
N GLY A 153 -6.02 7.07 -9.27
CA GLY A 153 -5.59 6.65 -10.62
C GLY A 153 -5.74 5.16 -10.91
N LEU A 154 -5.77 4.30 -9.88
CA LEU A 154 -5.97 2.84 -10.05
C LEU A 154 -7.46 2.44 -9.99
N GLY A 155 -8.27 3.22 -9.28
CA GLY A 155 -9.69 2.98 -9.07
C GLY A 155 -10.01 2.20 -7.80
N VAL A 156 -11.31 2.17 -7.46
CA VAL A 156 -11.86 1.65 -6.19
C VAL A 156 -11.53 0.16 -5.98
N LYS A 157 -11.39 -0.60 -7.08
CA LYS A 157 -11.04 -2.04 -7.05
C LYS A 157 -9.78 -2.36 -6.25
N HIS A 158 -8.85 -1.42 -6.11
CA HIS A 158 -7.60 -1.62 -5.36
C HIS A 158 -7.69 -1.18 -3.90
N LEU A 159 -8.75 -0.50 -3.47
CA LEU A 159 -8.91 -0.04 -2.09
C LEU A 159 -8.80 -1.18 -1.06
N PRO A 160 -9.42 -2.36 -1.25
CA PRO A 160 -9.28 -3.50 -0.33
C PRO A 160 -7.84 -3.98 -0.16
N PHE A 161 -7.03 -3.90 -1.22
CA PHE A 161 -5.62 -4.30 -1.18
C PHE A 161 -4.82 -3.37 -0.25
N PHE A 162 -4.98 -2.05 -0.39
CA PHE A 162 -4.31 -1.10 0.50
C PHE A 162 -4.71 -1.29 1.96
N ILE A 163 -6.01 -1.49 2.24
CA ILE A 163 -6.52 -1.64 3.61
C ILE A 163 -5.95 -2.92 4.26
N LYS A 164 -5.89 -4.03 3.53
CA LYS A 164 -5.32 -5.30 4.01
C LYS A 164 -3.82 -5.17 4.29
N GLU A 165 -3.06 -4.56 3.38
CA GLU A 165 -1.61 -4.33 3.58
C GLU A 165 -1.33 -3.39 4.76
N MET A 166 -2.15 -2.34 4.95
CA MET A 166 -2.05 -1.46 6.11
C MET A 166 -2.28 -2.22 7.41
N LYS A 167 -3.30 -3.08 7.47
CA LYS A 167 -3.59 -3.92 8.65
C LYS A 167 -2.42 -4.83 9.02
N GLN A 168 -1.73 -5.39 8.02
CA GLN A 168 -0.58 -6.26 8.24
C GLN A 168 0.66 -5.50 8.73
N THR A 169 0.79 -4.21 8.38
CA THR A 169 1.99 -3.42 8.67
C THR A 169 1.85 -2.55 9.92
N LEU A 170 0.69 -1.89 10.10
CA LEU A 170 0.40 -0.91 11.16
C LEU A 170 -0.31 -1.59 12.33
N THR A 171 0.45 -2.30 13.18
CA THR A 171 -0.14 -3.25 14.14
C THR A 171 -0.14 -2.81 15.60
N ARG A 172 0.57 -1.73 15.98
CA ARG A 172 0.81 -1.43 17.41
C ARG A 172 0.65 0.04 17.79
N GLY A 173 -0.08 0.31 18.88
CA GLY A 173 -0.12 1.61 19.53
C GLY A 173 -0.61 2.73 18.61
N PHE A 174 0.16 3.82 18.55
CA PHE A 174 -0.17 4.98 17.73
C PHE A 174 -0.37 4.65 16.23
N GLN A 175 0.19 3.53 15.74
CA GLN A 175 0.06 3.11 14.35
C GLN A 175 -1.40 2.76 13.99
N VAL A 176 -2.19 2.29 14.96
CA VAL A 176 -3.62 2.01 14.75
C VAL A 176 -4.38 3.30 14.47
N HIS A 177 -4.08 4.38 15.20
CA HIS A 177 -4.65 5.71 14.93
C HIS A 177 -4.21 6.27 13.57
N VAL A 178 -2.94 6.08 13.18
CA VAL A 178 -2.47 6.45 11.84
C VAL A 178 -3.20 5.64 10.77
N MET A 179 -3.43 4.35 11.00
CA MET A 179 -4.15 3.47 10.07
C MET A 179 -5.59 3.92 9.87
N ILE A 180 -6.38 4.08 10.93
CA ILE A 180 -7.80 4.48 10.80
C ILE A 180 -7.94 5.87 10.16
N TYR A 181 -7.09 6.82 10.53
CA TYR A 181 -7.05 8.14 9.91
C TYR A 181 -6.77 8.03 8.40
N THR A 182 -5.83 7.16 8.01
CA THR A 182 -5.46 6.96 6.60
C THR A 182 -6.57 6.26 5.82
N ILE A 183 -7.21 5.23 6.40
CA ILE A 183 -8.36 4.54 5.80
C ILE A 183 -9.50 5.54 5.56
N HIS A 184 -9.85 6.33 6.58
CA HIS A 184 -10.86 7.38 6.48
C HIS A 184 -10.53 8.37 5.36
N PHE A 185 -9.30 8.90 5.34
CA PHE A 185 -8.84 9.86 4.34
C PHE A 185 -8.92 9.29 2.92
N MET A 186 -8.55 8.02 2.73
CA MET A 186 -8.66 7.34 1.44
C MET A 186 -10.11 7.16 1.00
N ILE A 187 -10.99 6.67 1.87
CA ILE A 187 -12.41 6.49 1.56
C ILE A 187 -13.05 7.83 1.20
N GLN A 188 -12.80 8.87 2.01
CA GLN A 188 -13.28 10.23 1.75
C GLN A 188 -12.82 10.75 0.38
N SER A 189 -11.55 10.51 0.02
CA SER A 189 -11.01 10.95 -1.27
C SER A 189 -11.62 10.27 -2.50
N MET A 190 -12.30 9.14 -2.29
CA MET A 190 -12.96 8.35 -3.33
C MET A 190 -14.48 8.42 -3.26
N GLU A 191 -15.05 9.23 -2.36
CA GLU A 191 -16.48 9.25 -2.09
C GLU A 191 -17.33 9.43 -3.37
N ALA A 192 -16.87 10.27 -4.30
CA ALA A 192 -17.56 10.52 -5.57
C ALA A 192 -17.54 9.32 -6.56
N GLN A 193 -16.64 8.35 -6.37
CA GLN A 193 -16.46 7.19 -7.23
C GLN A 193 -16.99 5.89 -6.59
N LEU A 194 -17.19 5.89 -5.27
CA LEU A 194 -17.64 4.73 -4.50
C LEU A 194 -19.11 4.40 -4.78
N LYS A 195 -19.39 3.11 -4.97
CA LYS A 195 -20.73 2.55 -5.08
C LYS A 195 -21.02 1.63 -3.90
N THR A 196 -22.31 1.39 -3.67
CA THR A 196 -22.75 0.41 -2.69
C THR A 196 -22.17 -0.97 -3.02
N GLY A 197 -21.53 -1.59 -2.02
CA GLY A 197 -20.90 -2.91 -2.12
C GLY A 197 -19.38 -2.88 -2.34
N ASP A 198 -18.81 -1.74 -2.75
CA ASP A 198 -17.36 -1.66 -3.03
C ASP A 198 -16.49 -1.91 -1.77
N LEU A 199 -17.03 -1.60 -0.58
CA LEU A 199 -16.33 -1.80 0.69
C LEU A 199 -16.50 -3.20 1.28
N ASP A 200 -17.43 -4.02 0.78
CA ASP A 200 -17.82 -5.30 1.40
C ASP A 200 -16.64 -6.25 1.58
N SER A 201 -15.72 -6.27 0.61
CA SER A 201 -14.55 -7.16 0.58
C SER A 201 -13.45 -6.81 1.60
N CYS A 202 -13.50 -5.60 2.18
CA CYS A 202 -12.59 -5.13 3.22
C CYS A 202 -13.30 -4.70 4.51
N LEU A 203 -14.62 -4.86 4.57
CA LEU A 203 -15.46 -4.45 5.69
C LEU A 203 -14.99 -5.02 7.02
N ASP A 204 -14.75 -6.33 7.07
CA ASP A 204 -14.32 -7.02 8.29
C ASP A 204 -13.02 -6.43 8.84
N VAL A 205 -12.10 -6.03 7.94
CA VAL A 205 -10.83 -5.39 8.31
C VAL A 205 -11.05 -3.98 8.85
N ILE A 206 -11.90 -3.18 8.19
CA ILE A 206 -12.19 -1.81 8.65
C ILE A 206 -12.85 -1.84 10.02
N VAL A 207 -13.85 -2.71 10.21
CA VAL A 207 -14.58 -2.83 11.49
C VAL A 207 -13.65 -3.30 12.61
N ASP A 208 -12.76 -4.26 12.36
CA ASP A 208 -11.76 -4.69 13.35
C ASP A 208 -10.78 -3.56 13.71
N VAL A 209 -10.36 -2.74 12.74
CA VAL A 209 -9.52 -1.57 13.01
C VAL A 209 -10.26 -0.52 13.84
N CYS A 210 -11.51 -0.20 13.51
CA CYS A 210 -12.35 0.71 14.30
C CYS A 210 -12.55 0.20 15.74
N LYS A 211 -12.79 -1.11 15.90
CA LYS A 211 -12.92 -1.75 17.21
C LYS A 211 -11.63 -1.63 18.03
N GLN A 212 -10.49 -1.91 17.41
CA GLN A 212 -9.18 -1.80 18.06
C GLN A 212 -8.89 -0.35 18.50
N GLU A 213 -9.23 0.63 17.67
CA GLU A 213 -8.98 2.04 18.04
C GLU A 213 -9.84 2.51 19.22
N GLN A 214 -11.13 2.13 19.27
CA GLN A 214 -12.07 2.64 20.27
C GLN A 214 -12.08 1.85 21.58
N PHE A 215 -11.84 0.54 21.52
CA PHE A 215 -12.11 -0.38 22.64
C PHE A 215 -10.89 -1.22 23.07
N SER A 216 -9.70 -0.93 22.54
CA SER A 216 -8.44 -1.47 23.05
C SER A 216 -8.24 -1.04 24.51
N ASP A 217 -8.06 -2.02 25.41
CA ASP A 217 -7.85 -1.81 26.86
C ASP A 217 -6.40 -1.43 27.21
N THR A 218 -5.57 -1.10 26.22
CA THR A 218 -4.15 -0.90 26.48
C THR A 218 -3.92 0.43 27.18
N THR A 219 -3.65 0.40 28.49
CA THR A 219 -3.37 1.57 29.34
C THR A 219 -2.23 2.44 28.81
N GLU A 220 -1.28 1.85 28.09
CA GLU A 220 -0.17 2.55 27.40
C GLU A 220 -0.64 3.34 26.16
N GLU A 221 -1.72 2.94 25.49
CA GLU A 221 -2.25 3.62 24.30
C GLU A 221 -2.99 4.91 24.65
N LYS A 222 -3.60 5.00 25.84
CA LYS A 222 -4.23 6.24 26.32
C LYS A 222 -3.22 7.36 26.59
N GLU A 223 -2.02 7.05 27.04
CA GLU A 223 -0.96 8.06 27.26
C GLU A 223 -0.28 8.48 25.94
N LEU A 224 -0.07 7.54 25.00
CA LEU A 224 0.56 7.80 23.69
C LEU A 224 -0.38 8.40 22.63
N SER A 225 -1.70 8.19 22.74
CA SER A 225 -2.71 8.74 21.82
C SER A 225 -2.77 10.27 21.82
N THR A 226 -2.37 10.92 22.91
CA THR A 226 -2.40 12.40 22.99
C THR A 226 -1.25 13.08 22.22
N ALA A 227 -0.22 12.33 21.81
CA ALA A 227 0.98 12.90 21.21
C ALA A 227 0.89 13.07 19.68
N VAL A 228 -0.06 12.41 19.02
CA VAL A 228 -0.12 12.31 17.55
C VAL A 228 -1.41 12.94 17.03
N SER A 229 -1.30 13.79 16.00
CA SER A 229 -2.45 14.54 15.45
C SER A 229 -3.55 13.64 14.93
N GLU A 230 -3.20 12.47 14.39
CA GLU A 230 -4.16 11.47 13.90
C GLU A 230 -5.05 10.89 15.01
N ALA A 231 -4.51 10.66 16.20
CA ALA A 231 -5.28 10.14 17.33
C ALA A 231 -6.23 11.19 17.93
N LYS A 232 -5.83 12.47 17.93
CA LYS A 232 -6.71 13.60 18.33
C LYS A 232 -7.90 13.79 17.39
N ALA A 233 -7.73 13.46 16.11
CA ALA A 233 -8.77 13.65 15.11
C ALA A 233 -9.93 12.65 15.22
N ASN A 234 -9.74 11.51 15.91
CA ASN A 234 -10.73 10.45 16.17
C ASN A 234 -11.72 10.24 15.00
N LYS A 235 -11.25 9.58 13.94
CA LYS A 235 -11.99 9.43 12.67
C LYS A 235 -12.86 8.18 12.58
N THR A 236 -12.95 7.38 13.64
CA THR A 236 -13.76 6.16 13.62
C THR A 236 -15.25 6.44 13.42
N GLY A 237 -15.81 7.46 14.07
CA GLY A 237 -17.23 7.82 13.90
C GLY A 237 -17.57 8.17 12.46
N GLU A 238 -16.76 9.01 11.81
CA GLU A 238 -16.93 9.38 10.40
C GLU A 238 -16.67 8.17 9.46
N THR A 239 -15.74 7.29 9.81
CA THR A 239 -15.53 6.04 9.06
C THR A 239 -16.78 5.15 9.10
N TYR A 240 -17.45 5.01 10.25
CA TYR A 240 -18.72 4.28 10.34
C TYR A 240 -19.83 4.91 9.49
N GLN A 241 -19.87 6.24 9.35
CA GLN A 241 -20.81 6.90 8.45
C GLN A 241 -20.59 6.49 7.00
N PHE A 242 -19.33 6.42 6.54
CA PHE A 242 -19.02 5.91 5.20
C PHE A 242 -19.40 4.44 5.03
N LEU A 243 -19.16 3.60 6.05
CA LEU A 243 -19.61 2.21 6.01
C LEU A 243 -21.13 2.12 5.86
N GLY A 244 -21.89 2.89 6.64
CA GLY A 244 -23.35 2.94 6.54
C GLY A 244 -23.85 3.39 5.16
N LYS A 245 -23.08 4.22 4.43
CA LYS A 245 -23.42 4.73 3.10
C LYS A 245 -23.09 3.78 1.95
N PHE A 246 -21.96 3.05 2.05
CA PHE A 246 -21.38 2.31 0.91
C PHE A 246 -21.34 0.78 1.08
N VAL A 247 -21.74 0.24 2.22
CA VAL A 247 -21.82 -1.21 2.46
C VAL A 247 -23.15 -1.76 1.95
N SER A 248 -23.14 -2.99 1.43
CA SER A 248 -24.37 -3.66 1.00
C SER A 248 -25.29 -4.00 2.18
N TYR A 249 -26.59 -4.05 1.95
CA TYR A 249 -27.55 -4.42 2.98
C TYR A 249 -27.25 -5.78 3.64
N GLY A 250 -26.86 -6.78 2.83
CA GLY A 250 -26.54 -8.13 3.32
C GLY A 250 -25.31 -8.21 4.23
N THR A 251 -24.43 -7.23 4.20
CA THR A 251 -23.19 -7.17 4.99
C THR A 251 -23.31 -6.22 6.19
N LEU A 252 -24.43 -5.49 6.33
CA LEU A 252 -24.65 -4.54 7.43
C LEU A 252 -24.52 -5.18 8.82
N MET A 253 -24.95 -6.43 8.97
CA MET A 253 -24.83 -7.15 10.26
C MET A 253 -23.36 -7.34 10.69
N LYS A 254 -22.41 -7.34 9.76
CA LYS A 254 -20.96 -7.37 10.07
C LYS A 254 -20.47 -6.08 10.71
N VAL A 255 -21.18 -4.97 10.54
CA VAL A 255 -20.91 -3.69 11.21
C VAL A 255 -21.57 -3.65 12.59
N VAL A 256 -22.82 -4.13 12.68
CA VAL A 256 -23.64 -4.04 13.90
C VAL A 256 -23.24 -5.08 14.95
N ASN A 257 -23.03 -6.34 14.56
CA ASN A 257 -22.75 -7.41 15.52
C ASN A 257 -21.52 -7.13 16.38
N PRO A 258 -20.36 -6.69 15.83
CA PRO A 258 -19.21 -6.39 16.67
C PRO A 258 -19.46 -5.31 17.72
N MET A 259 -20.32 -4.33 17.42
CA MET A 259 -20.73 -3.31 18.40
C MET A 259 -21.61 -3.89 19.49
N LYS A 260 -22.59 -4.73 19.09
CA LYS A 260 -23.45 -5.43 20.03
C LYS A 260 -22.63 -6.30 21.00
N ASP A 261 -21.70 -7.10 20.49
CA ASP A 261 -20.83 -7.96 21.31
C ASP A 261 -19.99 -7.15 22.30
N ILE A 262 -19.53 -5.96 21.91
CA ILE A 262 -18.78 -5.05 22.80
C ILE A 262 -19.68 -4.52 23.91
N PHE A 263 -20.90 -4.10 23.59
CA PHE A 263 -21.85 -3.60 24.60
C PHE A 263 -22.30 -4.69 25.57
N GLU A 264 -22.47 -5.93 25.10
CA GLU A 264 -22.81 -7.07 25.95
C GLU A 264 -21.63 -7.50 26.85
N SER A 265 -20.39 -7.43 26.34
CA SER A 265 -19.19 -7.82 27.09
C SER A 265 -18.66 -6.74 28.05
N LYS A 266 -18.88 -5.46 27.74
CA LYS A 266 -18.48 -4.30 28.56
C LYS A 266 -19.70 -3.41 28.87
N PRO A 267 -20.64 -3.86 29.72
CA PRO A 267 -21.83 -3.06 30.08
C PRO A 267 -21.51 -1.79 30.87
N ASN A 268 -20.25 -1.58 31.27
CA ASN A 268 -19.82 -0.40 32.02
C ASN A 268 -19.57 0.77 31.07
N ALA A 269 -20.66 1.39 30.61
CA ALA A 269 -20.61 2.80 30.29
C ALA A 269 -20.85 3.58 31.60
N THR A 270 -19.88 4.37 32.03
CA THR A 270 -20.25 5.74 32.40
C THR A 270 -20.99 6.30 31.20
N THR A 271 -22.31 6.18 31.23
CA THR A 271 -23.21 6.95 30.39
C THR A 271 -22.79 8.40 30.60
N MET A 272 -22.12 9.00 29.63
CA MET A 272 -21.92 10.44 29.63
C MET A 272 -23.32 11.03 29.62
N LYS A 273 -23.70 11.59 30.78
CA LYS A 273 -24.83 12.51 30.89
C LYS A 273 -24.53 13.79 30.14
#